data_AF-A0A2M7W7E7-F1
#
_entry.id   AF-A0A2M7W7E7-F1
#
_cell.length_a   1.000
_cell.length_b   1.000
_cell.length_c   1.000
_cell.angle_alpha   90.00
_cell.angle_beta   90.00
_cell.angle_gamma   90.00
#
_symmetry.space_group_name_H-M   'P 1'
#
loop_
_entity.id
_entity.type
_entity.pdbx_description
1 polymer ?
#
loop_
_entity_poly.entity_id
_entity_poly.type
_entity_poly.pdbx_seq_one_letter_code
_entity_poly.pdbx_strand_id
1 'polypeptide(L)'
;MKILFVNEYDLSRPVSGAEYSQMALVEGLRAVGQAVEIFSPGWKKNQPGRELSPLWFNNLFYYLYSAWQISRQKFDLIHVHGKYILPGAVMAGWLMSKPVVVTVRDFKFL
;
A
#
# COMPACT_ATOMS: atom_id res chain seq x y z
N MET A 1 -1.80 18.41 3.29
CA MET A 1 -0.86 17.37 2.80
C MET A 1 -1.69 16.15 2.46
N LYS A 2 -1.60 15.62 1.24
CA LYS A 2 -2.34 14.43 0.85
C LYS A 2 -1.51 13.17 1.08
N ILE A 3 -1.97 12.31 1.99
CA ILE A 3 -1.30 11.05 2.32
C ILE A 3 -1.92 9.93 1.50
N LEU A 4 -1.10 9.20 0.76
CA LEU A 4 -1.50 8.03 -0.02
C LEU A 4 -1.13 6.76 0.73
N PHE A 5 -2.14 6.10 1.27
CA PHE A 5 -2.00 4.81 1.94
C PHE A 5 -1.97 3.70 0.89
N VAL A 6 -0.87 2.94 0.86
CA VAL A 6 -0.67 1.88 -0.15
C VAL A 6 -0.53 0.50 0.47
N ASN A 7 -1.21 -0.47 -0.15
CA ASN A 7 -1.20 -1.88 0.24
C ASN A 7 -1.35 -2.76 -1.02
N GLU A 8 -0.71 -3.93 -1.06
CA GLU A 8 -0.90 -4.92 -2.12
C GLU A 8 -2.34 -5.46 -2.21
N TYR A 9 -3.04 -5.51 -1.08
CA TYR A 9 -4.43 -5.94 -1.01
C TYR A 9 -5.40 -4.77 -1.05
N ASP A 10 -6.51 -4.98 -1.75
CA ASP A 10 -7.63 -4.04 -1.80
C ASP A 10 -8.37 -4.07 -0.47
N LEU A 11 -8.55 -2.91 0.17
CA LEU A 11 -9.28 -2.80 1.43
C LEU A 11 -10.75 -3.24 1.30
N SER A 12 -11.36 -3.21 0.10
CA SER A 12 -12.70 -3.78 -0.10
C SER A 12 -12.75 -5.31 0.07
N ARG A 13 -11.59 -5.98 0.11
CA ARG A 13 -11.43 -7.43 0.30
C ARG A 13 -10.32 -7.68 1.32
N PRO A 14 -10.56 -7.36 2.60
CA PRO A 14 -9.53 -7.50 3.63
C PRO A 14 -9.11 -8.96 3.77
N VAL A 15 -7.80 -9.19 3.83
CA VAL A 15 -7.24 -10.53 3.92
C VAL A 15 -6.98 -10.90 5.38
N SER A 16 -6.55 -9.92 6.17
CA SER A 16 -6.10 -10.09 7.54
C SER A 16 -6.37 -8.84 8.40
N GLY A 17 -5.91 -8.87 9.64
CA GLY A 17 -5.98 -7.71 10.55
C GLY A 17 -5.22 -6.47 10.04
N ALA A 18 -4.27 -6.61 9.13
CA ALA A 18 -3.52 -5.48 8.58
C ALA A 18 -4.42 -4.50 7.83
N GLU A 19 -5.38 -4.99 7.05
CA GLU A 19 -6.31 -4.16 6.30
C GLU A 19 -7.30 -3.45 7.24
N TYR A 20 -7.83 -4.14 8.24
CA TYR A 20 -8.70 -3.54 9.25
C TYR A 20 -7.97 -2.44 10.07
N SER A 21 -6.74 -2.71 10.49
CA SER A 21 -5.89 -1.73 11.18
C SER A 21 -5.63 -0.50 10.30
N GLN A 22 -5.41 -0.70 8.99
CA GLN A 22 -5.23 0.39 8.04
C GLN A 22 -6.50 1.22 7.89
N MET A 23 -7.68 0.60 7.78
CA MET A 23 -8.97 1.31 7.71
C MET A 23 -9.19 2.19 8.94
N ALA A 24 -8.99 1.64 10.15
CA ALA A 24 -9.16 2.39 11.39
C ALA A 24 -8.21 3.59 11.48
N LEU A 25 -6.96 3.44 11.04
CA LEU A 25 -6.00 4.55 10.99
C LEU A 25 -6.43 5.63 9.99
N VAL A 26 -6.90 5.23 8.80
CA VAL A 26 -7.42 6.16 7.79
C VAL A 26 -8.62 6.94 8.34
N GLU A 27 -9.54 6.26 9.03
CA GLU A 27 -10.70 6.90 9.66
C GLU A 27 -10.27 7.91 10.73
N GLY A 28 -9.35 7.54 11.63
CA GLY A 28 -8.82 8.45 12.65
C GLY A 28 -8.13 9.69 12.06
N LEU A 29 -7.34 9.52 10.99
CA LEU A 29 -6.68 10.63 10.31
C LEU A 29 -7.68 11.56 9.60
N ARG A 30 -8.72 10.99 8.98
CA ARG A 30 -9.79 11.79 8.36
C ARG A 30 -10.59 12.57 9.39
N ALA A 31 -10.84 11.98 10.57
CA ALA A 31 -11.56 12.63 11.66
C ALA A 31 -10.85 13.89 12.19
N VAL A 32 -9.51 13.94 12.13
CA VAL A 32 -8.72 15.14 12.46
C VAL A 32 -8.49 16.08 11.26
N GLY A 33 -9.26 15.91 10.19
CA GLY A 33 -9.25 16.78 9.01
C GLY A 33 -8.12 16.50 8.03
N GLN A 34 -7.41 15.37 8.14
CA GLN A 34 -6.32 15.07 7.22
C GLN A 34 -6.81 14.46 5.90
N ALA A 35 -6.23 14.90 4.79
CA ALA A 35 -6.55 14.38 3.46
C ALA A 35 -5.85 13.04 3.22
N VAL A 36 -6.60 11.95 3.33
CA VAL A 36 -6.10 10.57 3.18
C VAL A 36 -6.82 9.84 2.05
N GLU A 37 -6.04 9.29 1.12
CA GLU A 37 -6.50 8.40 0.06
C GLU A 37 -5.90 7.01 0.23
N ILE A 38 -6.67 5.98 -0.10
CA ILE A 38 -6.21 4.59 -0.12
C ILE A 38 -6.04 4.18 -1.57
N PHE A 39 -4.91 3.55 -1.87
CA PHE A 39 -4.63 3.03 -3.20
C PHE A 39 -4.00 1.64 -3.14
N SER A 40 -4.61 0.71 -3.86
CA SER A 40 -4.09 -0.64 -4.04
C SER A 40 -3.85 -0.88 -5.55
N PRO A 41 -2.61 -1.16 -5.97
CA PRO A 41 -2.30 -1.46 -7.37
C PRO A 41 -3.14 -2.61 -7.91
N GLY A 42 -3.78 -2.41 -9.05
CA GLY A 42 -4.57 -3.43 -9.71
C GLY A 42 -3.67 -4.53 -10.30
N TRP A 43 -3.43 -5.61 -9.57
CA TRP A 43 -2.56 -6.72 -10.01
C TRP A 43 -3.27 -8.08 -10.03
N LYS A 44 -3.61 -8.63 -8.86
CA LYS A 44 -4.36 -9.87 -8.71
C LYS A 44 -5.51 -9.66 -7.76
N LYS A 45 -6.69 -10.16 -8.14
CA LYS A 45 -7.88 -10.12 -7.30
C LYS A 45 -7.73 -11.15 -6.19
N ASN A 46 -7.67 -10.69 -4.95
CA ASN A 46 -7.75 -11.51 -3.76
C ASN A 46 -9.22 -11.78 -3.38
N GLN A 47 -9.41 -12.75 -2.48
CA GLN A 47 -10.68 -13.03 -1.81
C GLN A 47 -10.55 -12.62 -0.33
N PRO A 48 -11.63 -12.14 0.31
CA PRO A 48 -11.60 -11.82 1.73
C PRO A 48 -11.14 -13.02 2.57
N GLY A 49 -10.27 -12.77 3.55
CA GLY A 49 -9.71 -13.81 4.43
C GLY A 49 -8.73 -14.79 3.77
N ARG A 50 -8.35 -14.58 2.49
CA ARG A 50 -7.47 -15.49 1.76
C ARG A 50 -6.28 -14.77 1.15
N GLU A 51 -5.10 -15.07 1.68
CA GLU A 51 -3.83 -14.60 1.15
C GLU A 51 -3.54 -15.19 -0.24
N LEU A 52 -2.98 -14.34 -1.10
CA LEU A 52 -2.41 -14.77 -2.37
C LEU A 52 -0.97 -15.24 -2.14
N SER A 53 -0.52 -16.19 -2.97
CA SER A 53 0.87 -16.65 -2.92
C SER A 53 1.85 -15.47 -3.02
N PRO A 54 2.88 -15.40 -2.16
CA PRO A 54 3.90 -14.36 -2.18
C PRO A 54 4.57 -14.19 -3.55
N LEU A 55 4.64 -15.27 -4.34
CA LEU A 55 5.24 -15.29 -5.68
C LEU A 55 4.58 -14.30 -6.64
N TRP A 56 3.30 -13.99 -6.44
CA TRP A 56 2.62 -12.98 -7.27
C TRP A 56 3.16 -11.57 -7.06
N PHE A 57 3.70 -11.28 -5.88
CA PHE A 57 4.15 -9.95 -5.53
C PHE A 57 5.68 -9.84 -5.42
N ASN A 58 6.37 -10.94 -5.06
CA ASN A 58 7.82 -10.95 -4.92
C ASN A 58 8.53 -11.12 -6.27
N ASN A 59 8.29 -10.21 -7.21
CA ASN A 59 8.94 -10.21 -8.51
C ASN A 59 9.08 -8.79 -9.08
N LEU A 60 10.07 -8.61 -9.95
CA LEU A 60 10.41 -7.32 -10.53
C LEU A 60 9.25 -6.70 -11.33
N PHE A 61 8.46 -7.52 -12.02
CA PHE A 61 7.32 -7.02 -12.80
C PHE A 61 6.27 -6.37 -11.90
N TYR A 62 5.93 -7.00 -10.78
CA TYR A 62 5.01 -6.41 -9.81
C TYR A 62 5.57 -5.10 -9.23
N TYR A 63 6.85 -5.07 -8.87
CA TYR A 63 7.48 -3.86 -8.32
C TYR A 63 7.45 -2.69 -9.30
N LEU A 64 7.84 -2.90 -10.55
CA LEU A 64 7.82 -1.85 -11.58
C LEU A 64 6.40 -1.42 -11.92
N TYR A 65 5.47 -2.37 -12.02
CA TYR A 65 4.09 -2.09 -12.37
C TYR A 65 3.35 -1.34 -11.26
N SER A 66 3.53 -1.75 -10.00
CA SER A 66 2.98 -1.04 -8.84
C SER A 66 3.59 0.36 -8.72
N ALA A 67 4.90 0.53 -8.91
CA ALA A 67 5.53 1.84 -8.90
C ALA A 67 4.93 2.77 -9.97
N TRP A 68 4.75 2.28 -11.19
CA TRP A 68 4.11 3.04 -12.27
C TRP A 68 2.68 3.46 -11.90
N GLN A 69 1.87 2.55 -11.37
CA GLN A 69 0.50 2.84 -10.97
C GLN A 69 0.42 3.86 -9.81
N ILE A 70 1.29 3.72 -8.80
CA ILE A 70 1.37 4.65 -7.66
C ILE A 70 1.81 6.05 -8.14
N SER A 71 2.80 6.13 -9.03
CA SER A 71 3.33 7.41 -9.55
C SER A 71 2.30 8.22 -10.35
N ARG A 72 1.22 7.57 -10.82
CA ARG A 72 0.10 8.25 -11.50
C ARG A 72 -0.91 8.88 -10.54
N GLN A 73 -0.80 8.60 -9.24
CA GLN A 73 -1.65 9.18 -8.22
C GLN A 73 -1.12 10.57 -7.80
N LYS A 74 -2.01 11.43 -7.30
CA LYS A 74 -1.61 12.71 -6.71
C LYS A 74 -1.42 12.54 -5.20
N PHE A 75 -0.21 12.78 -4.70
CA PHE A 75 0.12 12.64 -3.27
C PHE A 75 1.32 13.52 -2.87
N ASP A 76 1.40 13.80 -1.56
CA ASP A 76 2.53 14.50 -0.94
C ASP A 76 3.41 13.55 -0.10
N LEU A 77 2.84 12.44 0.36
CA LEU A 77 3.48 11.43 1.19
C LEU A 77 2.88 10.06 0.86
N ILE A 78 3.72 9.03 0.73
CA ILE A 78 3.26 7.63 0.65
C ILE A 78 3.37 7.00 2.04
N HIS A 79 2.30 6.35 2.50
CA HIS A 79 2.30 5.54 3.71
C HIS A 79 2.05 4.07 3.36
N VAL A 80 3.09 3.25 3.46
CA VAL A 80 3.08 1.84 3.08
C VAL A 80 2.65 0.97 4.27
N HIS A 81 1.68 0.09 4.03
CA HIS A 81 1.17 -0.87 5.01
C HIS A 81 1.42 -2.33 4.66
N GLY A 82 1.63 -2.62 3.38
CA GLY A 82 1.87 -3.95 2.87
C GLY A 82 3.36 -4.21 2.63
N LYS A 83 3.80 -5.45 2.87
CA LYS A 83 5.23 -5.80 2.82
C LYS A 83 5.71 -6.01 1.38
N TYR A 84 4.83 -6.51 0.51
CA TYR A 84 5.22 -6.80 -0.87
C TYR A 84 5.14 -5.56 -1.76
N ILE A 85 4.29 -4.58 -1.43
CA ILE A 85 4.20 -3.33 -2.18
C ILE A 85 5.36 -2.36 -1.90
N LEU A 86 6.13 -2.60 -0.83
CA LEU A 86 7.16 -1.69 -0.35
C LEU A 86 8.19 -1.29 -1.44
N PRO A 87 8.80 -2.22 -2.21
CA PRO A 87 9.73 -1.83 -3.26
C PRO A 87 9.08 -0.93 -4.32
N GLY A 88 7.84 -1.22 -4.71
CA GLY A 88 7.08 -0.41 -5.65
C GLY A 88 6.80 1.00 -5.13
N ALA A 89 6.42 1.11 -3.86
CA ALA A 89 6.18 2.38 -3.20
C ALA A 89 7.44 3.24 -3.04
N VAL A 90 8.58 2.62 -2.69
CA VAL A 90 9.88 3.30 -2.60
C VAL A 90 10.31 3.82 -3.96
N MET A 91 10.19 3.02 -5.02
CA MET A 91 10.49 3.47 -6.38
C MET A 91 9.59 4.62 -6.83
N ALA A 92 8.29 4.57 -6.52
CA ALA A 92 7.37 5.67 -6.81
C ALA A 92 7.71 6.94 -6.03
N GLY A 93 8.03 6.82 -4.74
CA GLY A 93 8.46 7.96 -3.91
C GLY A 93 9.75 8.59 -4.43
N TRP A 94 10.72 7.77 -4.83
CA TRP A 94 11.97 8.24 -5.45
C TRP A 94 11.71 8.96 -6.78
N LEU A 95 10.92 8.35 -7.69
CA LEU A 95 10.58 8.94 -9.00
C LEU A 95 9.86 10.29 -8.87
N MET A 96 8.99 10.42 -7.87
CA MET A 96 8.19 11.62 -7.64
C MET A 96 8.83 12.61 -6.66
N SER A 97 10.03 12.29 -6.13
CA SER A 97 10.70 13.08 -5.08
C SER A 97 9.79 13.36 -3.86
N LYS A 98 9.06 12.33 -3.41
CA LYS A 98 8.13 12.39 -2.27
C LYS A 98 8.57 11.43 -1.17
N PRO A 99 8.35 11.79 0.11
CA PRO A 99 8.67 10.92 1.23
C PRO A 99 7.83 9.63 1.24
N VAL A 100 8.43 8.58 1.80
CA VAL A 100 7.80 7.26 2.00
C VAL A 100 7.93 6.90 3.48
N VAL A 101 6.81 6.67 4.14
CA VAL A 101 6.71 6.16 5.52
C VAL A 101 6.18 4.74 5.46
N VAL A 102 6.71 3.85 6.29
CA VAL A 102 6.38 2.42 6.26
C VAL A 102 5.96 1.99 7.65
N THR A 103 4.86 1.25 7.74
CA THR A 103 4.48 0.53 8.95
C THR A 103 4.79 -0.95 8.76
N VAL A 104 5.80 -1.43 9.49
CA VAL A 104 6.13 -2.85 9.55
C VAL A 104 5.26 -3.49 10.63
N ARG A 105 4.40 -4.43 10.22
CA ARG A 105 3.46 -5.14 11.13
C ARG A 105 3.88 -6.57 11.42
N ASP A 106 4.50 -7.23 10.44
CA ASP A 106 4.95 -8.62 10.55
C ASP A 106 6.45 -8.71 10.29
N PHE A 107 7.17 -9.36 11.21
CA PHE A 107 8.63 -9.54 11.12
C PHE A 107 9.06 -10.75 10.28
N LYS A 108 8.13 -11.43 9.59
CA LYS A 108 8.49 -12.53 8.67
C LYS A 108 9.04 -11.95 7.35
N PHE A 109 10.32 -11.61 7.39
CA PHE A 109 11.21 -11.42 6.24
C PHE A 109 11.91 -12.75 5.91
N LEU A 110 11.15 -13.79 5.58
CA LEU A 110 11.69 -15.05 5.09
C LEU A 110 10.77 -15.60 4.01
#